data_AF-A0A2R5HGI6-F1
#
_entry.id   AF-A0A2R5HGI6-F1
#
_cell.length_a   1.000
_cell.length_b   1.000
_cell.length_c   1.000
_cell.angle_alpha   90.00
_cell.angle_beta   90.00
_cell.angle_gamma   90.00
#
_symmetry.space_group_name_H-M   'P 1'
#
loop_
_entity.id
_entity.type
_entity.pdbx_description
1 polymer ?
#
loop_
_entity_poly.entity_id
_entity_poly.type
_entity_poly.pdbx_seq_one_letter_code
_entity_poly.pdbx_strand_id
1 'polypeptide(L)' 'MILRHLPKGTTKTTPEEVAVIEYWINTYPRKMFNYKSSFEMSLTG' A
#
# COMPACT_ATOMS: atom_id res chain seq x y z
N MET A 1 2.10 -4.88 -3.51
CA MET A 1 2.03 -3.41 -3.67
C MET A 1 3.29 -2.73 -3.14
N ILE A 2 3.85 -3.18 -2.02
CA ILE A 2 5.10 -2.68 -1.42
C ILE A 2 6.29 -2.73 -2.40
N LEU A 3 6.50 -3.84 -3.10
CA LEU A 3 7.60 -4.01 -4.08
C LEU A 3 7.63 -3.00 -5.24
N ARG A 4 6.53 -2.26 -5.48
CA ARG A 4 6.50 -1.18 -6.49
C ARG A 4 7.17 0.11 -6.02
N HIS A 5 7.35 0.27 -4.72
CA HIS A 5 7.97 1.42 -4.08
C HIS A 5 9.48 1.23 -3.87
N LEU A 6 9.98 0.01 -4.10
CA LEU A 6 11.40 -0.32 -3.96
C LEU A 6 12.09 -0.27 -5.33
N PRO A 7 13.39 0.09 -5.38
CA PRO A 7 14.15 0.07 -6.62
C PRO A 7 14.18 -1.34 -7.22
N LYS A 8 14.18 -1.46 -8.55
CA LYS A 8 14.33 -2.77 -9.18
C LYS A 8 15.75 -3.30 -8.96
N GLY A 9 15.87 -4.57 -8.56
CA GLY A 9 17.16 -5.24 -8.34
C GLY A 9 17.70 -5.16 -6.92
N THR A 10 17.00 -4.50 -5.97
CA THR A 10 17.37 -4.59 -4.55
C THR A 10 16.93 -5.92 -3.96
N THR A 11 17.88 -6.66 -3.40
CA THR A 11 17.64 -7.89 -2.63
C THR A 11 17.62 -7.65 -1.12
N LYS A 12 18.12 -6.49 -0.68
CA LYS A 12 18.18 -6.07 0.73
C LYS A 12 17.24 -4.90 0.93
N THR A 13 16.12 -5.16 1.58
CA THR A 13 15.19 -4.13 2.07
C THR A 13 15.10 -4.31 3.57
N THR A 14 15.19 -3.22 4.31
CA THR A 14 15.10 -3.28 5.77
C THR A 14 13.64 -3.44 6.21
N PRO A 15 13.37 -4.11 7.34
CA PRO A 15 12.01 -4.19 7.89
C PRO A 15 11.39 -2.81 8.17
N GLU A 16 12.22 -1.81 8.50
CA GLU A 16 11.80 -0.44 8.75
C GLU A 16 11.26 0.24 7.48
N GLU A 17 11.96 0.12 6.35
CA GLU A 17 11.47 0.64 5.06
C GLU A 17 10.16 -0.03 4.64
N VAL A 18 10.03 -1.33 4.88
CA VAL A 18 8.77 -2.05 4.62
C VAL A 18 7.65 -1.50 5.49
N ALA A 19 7.90 -1.26 6.78
CA ALA A 19 6.91 -0.71 7.71
C ALA A 19 6.47 0.71 7.31
N VAL A 20 7.39 1.55 6.81
CA VAL A 20 7.05 2.90 6.30
C VAL A 20 6.14 2.81 5.07
N ILE A 21 6.45 1.91 4.14
CA ILE A 21 5.63 1.72 2.92
C ILE A 21 4.25 1.14 3.29
N GLU A 22 4.20 0.18 4.21
CA GLU A 22 2.93 -0.37 4.71
C GLU A 22 2.08 0.69 5.40
N TYR A 23 2.69 1.49 6.28
CA TYR A 23 2.02 2.60 6.92
C TYR A 23 1.46 3.57 5.88
N TRP A 24 2.24 3.94 4.87
CA TRP A 24 1.78 4.83 3.80
C TRP A 24 0.58 4.25 3.04
N ILE A 25 0.64 2.98 2.63
CA ILE A 25 -0.48 2.30 1.94
C ILE A 25 -1.73 2.22 2.83
N ASN A 26 -1.56 1.96 4.13
CA ASN A 26 -2.67 1.86 5.06
C ASN A 26 -3.30 3.24 5.34
N THR A 27 -2.47 4.28 5.39
CA THR A 27 -2.90 5.65 5.70
C THR A 27 -3.46 6.37 4.47
N TYR A 28 -3.00 6.03 3.28
CA TYR A 28 -3.31 6.74 2.04
C TYR A 28 -3.13 5.79 0.84
N PRO A 29 -4.04 4.82 0.61
CA PRO A 29 -5.39 5.11 0.11
C PRO A 29 -6.51 4.40 0.90
N ARG A 30 -6.20 3.36 1.70
CA ARG A 30 -7.26 2.58 2.36
C ARG A 30 -8.05 3.44 3.33
N LYS A 31 -7.39 4.19 4.22
CA LYS A 31 -8.09 5.08 5.16
C LYS A 31 -8.96 6.12 4.44
N MET A 32 -8.50 6.63 3.30
CA MET A 32 -9.23 7.62 2.50
C MET A 32 -10.52 7.04 1.90
N PHE A 33 -10.57 5.72 1.66
CA PHE A 33 -11.74 5.01 1.14
C PHE A 33 -12.44 4.15 2.20
N ASN A 34 -12.32 4.50 3.49
CA ASN A 34 -12.90 3.74 4.62
C ASN A 34 -12.55 2.25 4.60
N TYR A 35 -11.31 1.96 4.17
CA TYR A 35 -10.77 0.61 4.02
C TYR A 35 -11.51 -0.27 3.02
N LYS A 36 -12.41 0.30 2.21
CA LYS A 36 -13.08 -0.40 1.13
C LYS A 36 -12.10 -0.71 0.01
N SER A 37 -12.23 -1.91 -0.54
CA SER A 37 -11.53 -2.31 -1.76
C SER A 37 -12.12 -1.60 -2.99
N SER A 38 -11.33 -1.51 -4.06
CA SER A 38 -11.81 -0.95 -5.33
C SER A 38 -13.04 -1.69 -5.87
N PHE A 39 -13.17 -2.99 -5.57
CA PHE A 39 -14.34 -3.78 -5.92
C PHE A 39 -15.59 -3.32 -5.14
N GLU A 40 -15.49 -3.20 -3.82
CA GLU A 40 -16.59 -2.68 -2.99
C GLU A 40 -16.99 -1.25 -3.38
N MET A 41 -16.02 -0.41 -3.76
CA MET A 41 -16.31 0.92 -4.30
C MET A 41 -17.01 0.86 -5.67
N SER A 42 -16.68 -0.11 -6.51
CA SER A 42 -17.31 -0.28 -7.83
C SER A 42 -18.75 -0.80 -7.77
N LEU A 43 -19.11 -1.53 -6.71
CA LEU A 43 -20.46 -2.03 -6.47
C LEU A 43 -21.43 -0.94 -5.97
N THR A 44 -20.91 0.20 -5.52
CA THR A 44 -21.70 1.33 -5.00
C THR A 44 -22.03 2.42 -6.02
N GLY A 45 -21.81 2.16 -7.32
CA GLY A 45 -22.25 3.02 -8.44
C GLY A 45 -23.61 2.60 -8.99
#